data_AF-A0A345YE70-F1
#
_entry.id   AF-A0A345YE70-F1
#
_cell.length_a   1.000
_cell.length_b   1.000
_cell.length_c   1.000
_cell.angle_alpha   90.00
_cell.angle_beta   90.00
_cell.angle_gamma   90.00
#
_symmetry.space_group_name_H-M   'P 1'
#
loop_
_entity.id
_entity.type
_entity.pdbx_description
1 polymer ?
#
loop_
_entity_poly.entity_id
_entity_poly.type
_entity_poly.pdbx_seq_one_letter_code
_entity_poly.pdbx_strand_id
1 'polypeptide(L)' 'MMFDSMVCRISDHRVNRRRVWHDGVHFRTKCTRCDTPLIRDLQDGWRRFDEERDLVFERQPHPRNA' A
#
# COMPACT_ATOMS: atom_id res chain seq x y z
N MET A 1 4.62 19.12 9.75
CA MET A 1 5.13 19.66 8.47
C MET A 1 4.35 19.00 7.34
N MET A 2 3.61 19.75 6.53
CA MET A 2 2.61 19.25 5.56
C MET A 2 3.19 18.82 4.19
N PHE A 3 4.52 18.77 4.03
CA PHE A 3 5.15 18.59 2.71
C PHE A 3 5.40 17.12 2.30
N ASP A 4 5.36 16.16 3.24
CA ASP A 4 5.72 14.75 2.96
C ASP A 4 4.71 14.04 2.02
N SER A 5 3.44 14.46 2.04
CA SER A 5 2.38 13.89 1.21
C SER A 5 2.45 14.31 -0.26
N MET A 6 2.97 15.52 -0.55
CA MET A 6 3.12 15.99 -1.94
C MET A 6 4.34 15.40 -2.64
N VAL A 7 5.43 15.13 -1.90
CA VAL A 7 6.62 14.49 -2.46
C VAL A 7 6.31 13.10 -3.02
N CYS A 8 5.50 12.30 -2.33
CA CYS A 8 5.09 10.97 -2.83
C CYS A 8 4.04 11.03 -3.96
N ARG A 9 3.53 12.22 -4.31
CA ARG A 9 2.72 12.40 -5.53
C ARG A 9 3.59 12.52 -6.78
N ILE A 10 4.78 13.12 -6.63
CA ILE A 10 5.71 13.42 -7.73
C ILE A 10 6.82 12.35 -7.82
N SER A 11 7.21 11.77 -6.69
CA SER A 11 8.19 10.69 -6.58
C SER A 11 7.52 9.36 -6.24
N ASP A 12 8.23 8.26 -6.50
CA ASP A 12 7.79 6.91 -6.15
C ASP A 12 7.52 6.77 -4.65
N HIS A 13 6.50 5.99 -4.29
CA HIS A 13 6.12 5.78 -2.89
C HIS A 13 7.16 4.91 -2.18
N ARG A 14 7.60 5.34 -1.00
CA ARG A 14 8.59 4.57 -0.24
C ARG A 14 7.93 3.40 0.48
N VAL A 15 7.98 2.23 -0.16
CA VAL A 15 7.47 0.96 0.33
C VAL A 15 8.04 0.61 1.71
N ASN A 16 7.18 0.42 2.71
CA ASN A 16 7.60 -0.09 4.00
C ASN A 16 7.79 -1.62 3.95
N ARG A 17 8.97 -2.06 3.51
CA ARG A 17 9.32 -3.50 3.41
C ARG A 17 9.28 -4.25 4.75
N ARG A 18 9.36 -3.53 5.88
CA ARG A 18 9.31 -4.11 7.24
C ARG A 18 7.88 -4.37 7.75
N ARG A 19 6.88 -3.77 7.10
CA ARG A 19 5.45 -3.91 7.45
C ARG A 19 4.62 -4.37 6.26
N VAL A 20 5.21 -5.22 5.42
CA VAL A 20 4.48 -5.89 4.34
C VAL A 20 3.67 -7.04 4.95
N TRP A 21 2.41 -7.15 4.54
CA TRP A 21 1.58 -8.31 4.84
C TRP A 21 0.91 -8.83 3.57
N HIS A 22 0.50 -10.09 3.56
CA HIS A 22 -0.31 -10.66 2.49
C HIS A 22 -1.78 -10.61 2.93
N ASP A 23 -2.66 -10.02 2.12
CA ASP A 23 -4.09 -9.88 2.43
C ASP A 23 -4.94 -11.04 1.89
N GLY A 24 -4.31 -12.17 1.55
CA GLY A 24 -4.97 -13.32 0.92
C GLY A 24 -5.03 -13.23 -0.60
N VAL A 25 -4.84 -12.05 -1.18
CA VAL A 25 -4.85 -11.85 -2.65
C VAL A 25 -3.52 -11.28 -3.14
N HIS A 26 -3.05 -10.20 -2.51
CA HIS A 26 -1.82 -9.50 -2.84
C HIS A 26 -1.00 -9.13 -1.60
N PHE A 27 0.27 -8.80 -1.80
CA PHE A 27 1.06 -8.15 -0.76
C PHE A 27 0.65 -6.67 -0.64
N ARG A 28 0.45 -6.20 0.59
CA ARG A 28 0.12 -4.82 0.91
C ARG A 28 1.12 -4.25 1.90
N THR A 29 1.25 -2.92 1.86
CA THR A 29 2.02 -2.16 2.84
C THR A 29 1.50 -0.72 2.91
N LYS A 30 2.18 0.13 3.67
CA LYS A 30 1.99 1.59 3.66
C LYS A 30 3.30 2.27 3.27
N CYS A 31 3.20 3.46 2.69
CA CYS A 31 4.35 4.32 2.45
C CYS A 31 4.96 4.76 3.79
N THR A 32 6.29 4.68 3.98
CA THR A 32 6.92 5.11 5.25
C THR A 32 6.93 6.62 5.47
N ARG A 33 6.54 7.39 4.45
CA ARG A 33 6.57 8.87 4.45
C ARG A 33 5.19 9.47 4.68
N CYS A 34 4.23 9.06 3.85
CA CYS A 34 2.88 9.63 3.83
C CYS A 34 1.78 8.64 4.23
N ASP A 35 2.16 7.45 4.71
CA ASP A 35 1.25 6.38 5.14
C ASP A 35 0.23 5.91 4.09
N THR A 36 0.40 6.32 2.81
CA THR A 36 -0.48 5.93 1.72
C THR A 36 -0.51 4.41 1.58
N PRO A 37 -1.70 3.78 1.48
CA PRO A 37 -1.81 2.34 1.28
C PRO A 37 -1.24 1.94 -0.08
N LEU A 38 -0.36 0.94 -0.08
CA LEU A 38 0.27 0.39 -1.27
C LEU A 38 -0.07 -1.09 -1.42
N ILE A 39 -0.13 -1.53 -2.67
CA ILE A 39 -0.37 -2.90 -3.08
C ILE A 39 0.72 -3.33 -4.07
N ARG A 40 1.16 -4.58 -3.97
CA ARG A 40 2.07 -5.20 -4.91
C ARG A 40 1.27 -5.82 -6.05
N ASP A 41 1.34 -5.15 -7.19
CA ASP A 41 0.94 -5.69 -8.47
C ASP A 41 1.96 -6.75 -8.92
N LEU A 42 1.48 -7.81 -9.57
CA LEU A 42 2.34 -8.89 -10.05
C LEU A 42 3.17 -8.46 -11.27
N GLN A 43 2.70 -7.49 -12.05
CA GLN A 43 3.38 -7.01 -13.26
C GLN A 43 4.21 -5.75 -13.00
N ASP A 44 3.63 -4.74 -12.33
CA ASP A 44 4.23 -3.41 -12.23
C ASP A 44 4.93 -3.12 -10.88
N GLY A 45 4.94 -4.10 -9.97
CA GLY A 45 5.54 -3.92 -8.65
C GLY A 45 4.63 -3.15 -7.69
N TRP A 46 5.18 -2.24 -6.89
CA TRP A 46 4.40 -1.56 -5.84
C TRP A 46 3.67 -0.34 -6.40
N ARG A 47 2.35 -0.34 -6.28
CA ARG A 47 1.50 0.79 -6.65
C ARG A 47 0.59 1.22 -5.51
N ARG A 48 -0.10 2.35 -5.66
CA ARG A 48 -1.15 2.75 -4.71
C ARG A 48 -2.29 1.75 -4.74
N PHE A 49 -2.82 1.45 -3.56
CA PHE A 49 -4.06 0.71 -3.43
C PHE A 49 -5.20 1.60 -3.96
N ASP A 50 -5.93 1.08 -4.92
CA ASP A 50 -7.08 1.73 -5.53
C ASP A 50 -8.33 1.06 -4.96
N GLU A 51 -9.12 1.77 -4.16
CA GLU A 51 -10.29 1.19 -3.51
C GLU A 51 -11.31 0.64 -4.52
N GLU A 52 -11.51 1.29 -5.66
CA GLU A 52 -12.51 0.86 -6.64
C GLU A 52 -12.06 -0.41 -7.40
N ARG A 53 -10.76 -0.54 -7.64
CA ARG A 53 -10.20 -1.67 -8.40
C ARG A 53 -9.73 -2.82 -7.52
N ASP A 54 -9.27 -2.51 -6.32
CA ASP A 54 -8.60 -3.44 -5.43
C ASP A 54 -9.49 -3.86 -4.23
N LEU A 55 -10.60 -3.21 -3.89
CA LEU A 55 -11.51 -3.74 -2.87
C LEU A 55 -12.27 -4.95 -3.41
N VAL A 56 -11.68 -6.14 -3.25
CA VAL A 56 -12.37 -7.42 -3.44
C VAL A 56 -12.71 -8.02 -2.08
N PHE A 57 -13.89 -8.66 -2.00
CA PHE A 57 -14.45 -9.21 -0.76
C PHE A 57 -13.55 -10.24 -0.07
N GLU A 58 -12.71 -10.93 -0.85
CA GLU A 58 -11.82 -11.99 -0.35
C GLU A 58 -10.57 -11.46 0.38
N ARG A 59 -10.32 -10.14 0.37
CA ARG A 59 -9.15 -9.55 1.03
C ARG A 59 -9.32 -9.55 2.54
N GLN A 60 -8.33 -10.13 3.20
CA GLN A 60 -8.24 -10.16 4.65
C GLN A 60 -7.71 -8.82 5.20
N PRO A 61 -8.22 -8.38 6.36
CA PRO A 61 -7.72 -7.19 7.02
C PRO A 61 -6.27 -7.38 7.47
N HIS A 62 -5.59 -6.27 7.76
CA HIS A 62 -4.24 -6.31 8.29
C HIS A 62 -4.19 -7.17 9.58
N PRO A 63 -3.24 -8.11 9.74
CA PRO A 63 -3.25 -9.07 10.86
C PRO A 63 -3.11 -8.44 12.26
N ARG A 64 -2.62 -7.19 12.36
CA ARG A 64 -2.64 -6.41 13.63
C ARG A 64 -3.96 -5.74 13.97
N ASN A 65 -4.93 -5.76 13.05
CA ASN A 65 -6.27 -5.23 13.25
C ASN A 65 -7.32 -6.36 13.23
N ALA A 66 -6.89 -7.61 13.31
CA ALA A 66 -7.74 -8.79 13.47
C ALA A 66 -8.04 -9.05 14.95
#